data_AF-A0A942B6X2-F1
#
_entry.id   AF-A0A942B6X2-F1
#
_cell.length_a   1.000
_cell.length_b   1.000
_cell.length_c   1.000
_cell.angle_alpha   90.00
_cell.angle_beta   90.00
_cell.angle_gamma   90.00
#
_symmetry.space_group_name_H-M   'P 1'
#
loop_
_entity.id
_entity.type
_entity.pdbx_description
1 polymer ?
#
loop_
_entity_poly.entity_id
_entity_poly.type
_entity_poly.pdbx_seq_one_letter_code
_entity_poly.pdbx_strand_id
1 'polypeptide(L)' 'MVLCSCGKPIDKVPDWLQSAKVEFVCNNCPNRQLKNIAFVDLDAGLKNPGKPIDGDEEEFHGEEEEDAE' A
#
# COMPACT_ATOMS: atom_id res chain seq x y z
N MET A 1 -6.92 6.34 16.35
CA MET A 1 -6.26 5.05 16.58
C MET A 1 -6.73 4.03 15.54
N VAL A 2 -5.81 3.26 14.94
CA VAL A 2 -6.11 2.16 14.01
C VAL A 2 -6.39 0.86 14.77
N LEU A 3 -7.35 0.06 14.31
CA LEU A 3 -7.70 -1.24 14.90
C LEU A 3 -7.16 -2.40 14.04
N CYS A 4 -6.57 -3.45 14.66
CA CYS A 4 -6.35 -4.73 13.96
C CYS A 4 -7.71 -5.33 13.56
N SER A 5 -7.71 -6.19 12.54
CA SER A 5 -8.82 -7.11 12.24
C SER A 5 -9.28 -7.97 13.43
N CYS A 6 -8.44 -8.15 14.46
CA CYS A 6 -8.84 -8.81 15.72
C CYS A 6 -9.53 -7.88 16.75
N GLY A 7 -9.72 -6.60 16.42
CA GLY A 7 -10.37 -5.59 17.27
C GLY A 7 -9.46 -4.88 18.28
N LYS A 8 -8.17 -5.24 18.35
CA LYS A 8 -7.21 -4.58 19.27
C LYS A 8 -6.65 -3.28 18.66
N PRO A 9 -6.44 -2.21 19.46
CA PRO A 9 -5.78 -1.00 19.00
C PRO A 9 -4.32 -1.24 18.61
N ILE A 10 -3.84 -0.52 17.60
CA ILE A 10 -2.44 -0.50 17.18
C ILE A 10 -1.89 0.92 17.32
N ASP A 11 -1.42 1.27 18.52
CA ASP A 11 -1.00 2.65 18.86
C ASP A 11 0.22 3.14 18.08
N LYS A 12 0.99 2.22 17.48
CA LYS A 12 2.17 2.52 16.67
C LYS A 12 1.82 2.89 15.23
N VAL A 13 0.58 2.69 14.80
CA VAL A 13 0.14 3.03 13.44
C VAL A 13 -0.46 4.44 13.47
N PRO A 14 0.09 5.38 12.68
CA PRO A 14 -0.44 6.72 12.58
C PRO A 14 -1.89 6.78 12.11
N ASP A 15 -2.63 7.76 12.59
CA ASP A 15 -4.04 7.92 12.26
C ASP A 15 -4.30 8.30 10.80
N TRP A 16 -3.33 8.89 10.10
CA TRP A 16 -3.46 9.19 8.67
C TRP A 16 -3.56 7.93 7.81
N LEU A 17 -3.12 6.76 8.30
CA LEU A 17 -3.28 5.50 7.59
C LEU A 17 -4.71 4.95 7.66
N GLN A 18 -5.58 5.50 8.50
CA GLN A 18 -6.98 5.07 8.57
C GLN A 18 -7.73 5.24 7.23
N SER A 19 -7.29 6.16 6.37
CA SER A 19 -7.89 6.36 5.04
C SER A 19 -7.41 5.35 3.99
N ALA A 20 -6.35 4.58 4.29
CA ALA A 20 -5.86 3.53 3.41
C ALA A 20 -6.84 2.35 3.42
N LYS A 21 -7.20 1.86 2.24
CA LYS A 21 -8.08 0.68 2.06
C LYS A 21 -7.28 -0.59 2.18
N VAL A 22 -6.76 -0.84 3.38
CA VAL A 22 -5.92 -2.00 3.69
C VAL A 22 -6.40 -2.66 4.98
N GLU A 23 -6.18 -3.95 5.10
CA GLU A 23 -6.43 -4.67 6.34
C GLU A 23 -5.25 -4.48 7.30
N PHE A 24 -5.51 -3.92 8.48
CA PHE A 24 -4.50 -3.81 9.53
C PHE A 24 -4.46 -5.10 10.35
N VAL A 25 -3.28 -5.72 10.43
CA VAL A 25 -3.08 -6.97 11.18
C VAL A 25 -1.92 -6.80 12.16
N CYS A 26 -2.16 -6.95 13.46
CA CYS A 26 -1.11 -6.89 14.48
C CYS A 26 -0.41 -8.26 14.63
N ASN A 27 0.80 -8.24 15.21
CA ASN A 27 1.63 -9.45 15.35
C ASN A 27 0.98 -10.55 16.21
N ASN A 28 0.01 -10.20 17.06
CA ASN A 28 -0.67 -11.12 17.97
C ASN A 28 -2.08 -11.52 17.47
N CYS A 29 -2.45 -11.20 16.22
CA CYS A 29 -3.77 -11.56 15.69
C CYS A 29 -3.81 -13.09 15.42
N PRO A 30 -4.78 -13.85 16.00
CA PRO A 30 -4.76 -15.32 16.02
C PRO A 30 -4.97 -15.96 14.64
N ASN A 31 -5.53 -15.20 13.68
CA ASN A 31 -5.81 -15.63 12.32
C ASN A 31 -4.88 -14.95 11.30
N ARG A 32 -3.63 -14.66 11.66
CA ARG A 32 -2.68 -14.02 10.75
C ARG A 32 -2.40 -14.94 9.55
N GLN A 33 -2.99 -14.62 8.41
CA GLN A 33 -2.67 -15.25 7.12
C GLN A 33 -1.70 -14.35 6.36
N LEU A 34 -0.54 -14.88 6.00
CA LEU A 34 0.41 -14.19 5.13
C LEU A 34 -0.10 -14.31 3.69
N LYS A 35 -0.58 -13.21 3.12
CA LYS A 35 -0.88 -13.12 1.69
C LYS A 35 0.36 -12.56 0.97
N ASN A 36 0.73 -13.16 -0.15
CA ASN A 36 1.81 -12.63 -1.00
C ASN A 36 1.36 -11.27 -1.60
N ILE A 37 2.29 -10.33 -1.73
CA ILE A 37 2.04 -8.98 -2.28
C ILE A 37 1.54 -9.02 -3.74
N ALA A 38 1.71 -10.12 -4.46
CA ALA A 38 1.11 -10.33 -5.77
C ALA A 38 -0.44 -10.44 -5.73
N PHE A 39 -1.03 -10.67 -4.54
CA PHE A 39 -2.47 -10.77 -4.33
C PHE A 39 -2.99 -9.54 -3.57
N VAL A 40 -2.79 -8.36 -4.15
CA VAL A 40 -3.46 -7.14 -3.68
C VAL A 40 -4.75 -6.99 -4.46
N ASP A 41 -5.87 -7.08 -3.74
CA ASP A 41 -7.18 -6.73 -4.27
C ASP A 41 -7.32 -5.21 -4.23
N LEU A 42 -7.03 -4.56 -5.36
CA LEU A 42 -7.12 -3.11 -5.52
C LEU A 42 -8.57 -2.61 -5.60
N ASP A 43 -9.53 -3.51 -5.81
CA ASP A 43 -10.96 -3.22 -5.89
C ASP A 43 -11.65 -3.22 -4.53
N ALA A 44 -10.98 -3.76 -3.49
CA ALA A 44 -11.46 -3.77 -2.12
C ALA A 44 -11.66 -2.33 -1.58
N GLY A 45 -12.87 -1.80 -1.78
CA GLY A 45 -13.34 -0.53 -1.20
C GLY A 45 -13.37 0.67 -2.13
N LEU A 46 -13.16 0.53 -3.45
CA LEU A 46 -13.39 1.62 -4.42
C LEU A 46 -14.89 1.90 -4.58
N LYS A 47 -15.43 2.81 -3.76
CA LYS A 47 -16.82 3.32 -3.96
C LYS A 47 -16.94 4.27 -5.16
N ASN A 48 -15.83 4.86 -5.61
CA ASN A 48 -15.72 5.71 -6.80
C ASN A 48 -14.29 5.57 -7.35
N PRO A 49 -14.03 4.70 -8.33
CA PRO A 49 -12.78 4.77 -9.08
C PRO A 49 -12.76 6.13 -9.79
N GLY A 50 -11.73 6.95 -9.53
CA GLY A 50 -11.53 8.20 -10.25
C GLY A 50 -11.39 7.96 -11.76
N LYS A 51 -11.44 9.04 -12.54
CA LYS A 51 -11.28 8.95 -14.00
C LYS A 51 -9.90 8.37 -14.33
N PRO A 52 -9.80 7.31 -15.16
CA PRO A 52 -8.51 6.78 -15.58
C PRO A 52 -7.72 7.87 -16.31
N ILE A 53 -6.42 7.92 -16.03
CA ILE A 53 -5.46 8.76 -16.76
C ILE A 53 -4.95 7.88 -17.90
N ASP A 54 -5.35 8.18 -19.13
CA ASP A 54 -4.73 7.63 -20.34
C ASP A 54 -3.29 8.17 -20.43
N GLY A 55 -2.36 7.30 -20.79
CA GLY A 55 -0.93 7.39 -20.44
C GLY A 55 -0.10 8.48 -21.10
N ASP A 56 1.09 8.68 -20.52
CA ASP A 56 2.25 9.29 -21.18
C ASP A 56 3.49 8.48 -20.77
N GLU A 57 4.08 7.82 -21.76
CA GLU A 57 5.29 7.00 -21.66
C GLU A 57 6.51 7.93 -21.72
N GLU A 58 6.81 8.65 -20.63
CA GLU A 58 8.05 9.44 -20.60
C GLU A 58 9.25 8.51 -20.36
N GLU A 59 9.95 8.22 -21.47
CA GLU A 59 11.24 7.56 -21.59
C GLU A 59 12.29 8.19 -20.63
N PHE A 60 12.75 7.42 -19.64
CA PHE A 60 13.82 7.84 -18.74
C PHE A 60 15.18 7.73 -19.45
N HIS A 61 15.67 8.84 -19.99
CA HIS A 61 17.06 8.99 -20.44
C HIS A 61 17.93 9.44 -19.24
N GLY A 62 18.50 8.48 -18.51
CA GLY A 62 19.57 8.73 -17.56
C GLY A 62 20.92 8.80 -18.28
N GLU A 63 21.58 9.95 -18.25
CA GLU A 63 22.94 10.15 -18.74
C GLU A 63 23.92 9.55 -17.72
N GLU A 64 24.65 8.48 -18.08
CA GLU A 64 25.78 7.98 -17.29
C GLU A 64 27.05 8.78 -17.68
N GLU A 65 27.46 9.72 -16.83
CA GLU A 65 28.84 10.22 -16.81
C GLU A 65 29.71 9.18 -16.11
N GLU A 66 30.58 8.47 -16.85
CA GLU A 66 31.68 7.69 -16.26
C GLU A 66 33.00 8.42 -16.47
N ASP A 67 33.62 8.75 -15.34
CA ASP A 67 34.87 9.45 -15.14
C ASP A 67 36.07 8.81 -15.86
N ALA A 68 36.96 9.67 -16.34
CA ALA A 68 38.24 9.32 -16.94
C ALA A 68 39.27 8.89 -15.88
N GLU A 69 39.96 7.76 -16.13
CA GLU A 69 41.41 7.60 -15.90
C GLU A 69 42.00 6.40 -16.67
#